data_AF-A0A6C2DW31-F1
#
_entry.id   AF-A0A6C2DW31-F1
#
_cell.length_a   1.000
_cell.length_b   1.000
_cell.length_c   1.000
_cell.angle_alpha   90.00
_cell.angle_beta   90.00
_cell.angle_gamma   90.00
#
_symmetry.space_group_name_H-M   'P 1'
#
loop_
_entity.id
_entity.type
_entity.pdbx_description
1 polymer ?
#
loop_
_entity_poly.entity_id
_entity_poly.type
_entity_poly.pdbx_seq_one_letter_code
_entity_poly.pdbx_strand_id
1 'polypeptide(L)'
;MEIAISLAIFLVGLWWCIKYSQGKAKKSNPISPPTLEDIQKKYPKRKSQEQIRAEALRARQADYDRKLAQRMALQGLRKASESKPTPNKREISVNSFRTLIRMLNGDEATARRLVEANIKSNPEKSPTWACDKAIADLERDRRI
;
A
#
# COMPACT_ATOMS: atom_id res chain seq x y z
N MET A 1 -15.62 26.54 89.60
CA MET A 1 -14.84 26.27 88.37
C MET A 1 -15.67 25.63 87.25
N GLU A 2 -16.86 25.07 87.51
CA GLU A 2 -17.65 24.33 86.50
C GLU A 2 -18.34 25.20 85.44
N ILE A 3 -18.71 26.44 85.77
CA ILE A 3 -19.36 27.37 84.82
C ILE A 3 -18.41 27.78 83.68
N ALA A 4 -17.11 27.90 83.98
CA ALA A 4 -16.11 28.31 82.99
C ALA A 4 -15.88 27.23 81.91
N ILE A 5 -15.97 25.95 82.28
CA ILE A 5 -15.77 24.82 81.36
C ILE A 5 -16.96 24.70 80.38
N SER A 6 -18.18 24.92 80.88
CA SER A 6 -19.39 24.85 80.05
C SER A 6 -19.44 25.97 78.99
N LEU A 7 -19.02 27.18 79.35
CA LEU A 7 -18.91 28.30 78.40
C LEU A 7 -17.84 28.07 77.33
N ALA A 8 -16.70 27.46 77.70
CA ALA A 8 -15.64 27.15 76.75
C ALA A 8 -16.10 26.13 75.68
N ILE A 9 -16.84 25.09 76.09
CA ILE A 9 -17.39 24.09 75.15
C ILE A 9 -18.42 24.73 74.20
N PHE A 10 -19.28 25.61 74.72
CA PHE A 10 -20.28 26.29 73.90
C PHE A 10 -19.64 27.22 72.87
N LEU A 11 -18.57 27.95 73.25
CA LEU A 11 -17.86 28.85 72.34
C LEU A 11 -17.08 28.10 71.26
N VAL A 12 -16.46 26.96 71.59
CA VAL A 12 -15.78 26.10 70.59
C VAL A 12 -16.80 25.49 69.63
N GLY A 13 -17.95 25.03 70.13
CA GLY A 13 -19.04 24.52 69.30
C GLY A 13 -19.62 25.59 68.37
N LEU A 14 -19.87 26.79 68.89
CA LEU A 14 -20.38 27.92 68.10
C LEU A 14 -19.37 28.38 67.05
N TRP A 15 -18.08 28.45 67.39
CA TRP A 15 -17.01 28.77 66.44
C TRP A 15 -16.89 27.72 65.34
N TRP A 16 -17.00 26.42 65.68
CA TRP A 16 -16.95 25.36 64.68
C TRP A 16 -18.17 25.38 63.76
N CYS A 17 -19.36 25.70 64.29
CA CYS A 17 -20.59 25.83 63.51
C CYS A 17 -20.53 27.00 62.52
N ILE A 18 -20.01 28.16 62.96
CA ILE A 18 -19.80 29.33 62.10
C ILE A 18 -18.78 29.02 60.99
N LYS A 19 -17.67 28.34 61.32
CA LYS A 19 -16.65 27.97 60.32
C LYS A 19 -17.18 26.94 59.32
N TYR A 20 -17.99 25.98 59.77
CA TYR A 20 -18.57 24.96 58.89
C TYR A 20 -19.61 25.53 57.92
N SER A 21 -20.34 26.58 58.32
CA SER A 21 -21.34 27.23 57.47
C SER A 21 -20.74 28.10 56.35
N GLN A 22 -19.50 28.54 56.47
CA GLN A 22 -18.84 29.41 55.46
C GLN A 22 -18.28 28.62 54.25
N GLY A 23 -18.26 27.29 54.30
CA GLY A 23 -17.52 26.45 53.34
C GLY A 23 -18.25 26.03 52.06
N LYS A 24 -19.50 26.43 51.79
CA LYS A 24 -20.28 25.89 50.65
C LYS A 24 -20.98 26.93 49.76
N ALA A 25 -20.44 28.13 49.63
CA ALA A 25 -20.71 28.92 48.44
C ALA A 25 -19.92 28.32 47.26
N LYS A 26 -20.46 27.25 46.65
CA LYS A 26 -19.98 26.80 45.34
C LYS A 26 -20.14 27.99 44.40
N LYS A 27 -19.05 28.65 44.02
CA LYS A 27 -19.04 29.59 42.91
C LYS A 27 -19.50 28.80 41.69
N SER A 28 -20.80 28.89 41.37
CA SER A 28 -21.28 28.45 40.07
C SER A 28 -20.55 29.34 39.07
N ASN A 29 -19.62 28.75 38.31
CA ASN A 29 -19.06 29.46 37.17
C ASN A 29 -20.22 30.02 36.35
N PRO A 30 -20.15 31.28 35.87
CA PRO A 30 -21.19 31.81 35.00
C PRO A 30 -21.40 30.79 33.87
N ILE A 31 -22.64 30.40 33.62
CA ILE A 31 -22.99 29.54 32.51
C ILE A 31 -22.73 30.38 31.26
N SER A 32 -21.49 30.32 30.78
CA SER A 32 -21.15 30.91 29.49
C SER A 32 -22.06 30.24 28.46
N PRO A 33 -22.71 31.00 27.58
CA PRO A 33 -23.49 30.41 26.51
C PRO A 33 -22.60 29.44 25.73
N PRO A 34 -23.10 28.23 25.41
CA PRO A 34 -22.31 27.23 24.71
C PRO A 34 -21.79 27.82 23.41
N THR A 35 -20.51 27.56 23.10
CA THR A 35 -19.92 28.05 21.86
C THR A 35 -20.56 27.36 20.66
N LEU A 36 -20.45 27.97 19.47
CA LEU A 36 -20.96 27.35 18.23
C LEU A 36 -20.38 25.95 18.03
N GLU A 37 -19.13 25.73 18.43
CA GLU A 37 -18.47 24.43 18.36
C GLU A 37 -19.11 23.41 19.32
N ASP A 38 -19.42 23.81 20.55
CA ASP A 38 -20.12 22.95 21.53
C ASP A 38 -21.51 22.55 21.04
N ILE A 39 -22.22 23.45 20.37
CA ILE A 39 -23.54 23.21 19.80
C ILE A 39 -23.43 22.24 18.61
N GLN A 40 -22.46 22.44 17.70
CA GLN A 40 -22.24 21.55 16.56
C GLN A 40 -21.78 20.15 17.00
N LYS A 41 -20.96 20.07 18.04
CA LYS A 41 -20.52 18.80 18.65
C LYS A 41 -21.69 18.05 19.31
N LYS A 42 -22.58 18.79 19.99
CA LYS A 42 -23.77 18.22 20.63
C LYS A 42 -24.83 17.76 19.63
N TYR A 43 -24.96 18.46 18.50
CA TYR A 43 -25.95 18.15 17.46
C TYR A 43 -25.29 18.01 16.08
N PRO A 44 -24.72 16.84 15.77
CA PRO A 44 -24.12 16.60 14.46
C PRO A 44 -25.19 16.72 13.38
N LYS A 45 -24.81 17.30 12.24
CA LYS A 45 -25.72 17.44 11.08
C LYS A 45 -26.19 16.05 10.65
N ARG A 46 -27.51 15.86 10.66
CA ARG A 46 -28.13 14.63 10.15
C ARG A 46 -27.88 14.56 8.64
N LYS A 47 -27.48 13.39 8.16
CA LYS A 47 -27.35 13.13 6.72
C LYS A 47 -28.72 13.24 6.06
N SER A 48 -28.77 13.83 4.87
CA SER A 48 -30.00 13.82 4.06
C SER A 48 -30.33 12.39 3.63
N GLN A 49 -31.60 12.11 3.31
CA GLN A 49 -32.00 10.79 2.84
C GLN A 49 -31.24 10.37 1.57
N GLU A 50 -30.93 11.33 0.69
CA GLU A 50 -30.11 11.11 -0.50
C GLU A 50 -28.67 10.73 -0.15
N GLN A 51 -28.07 11.39 0.85
CA GLN A 51 -26.73 11.05 1.31
C GLN A 51 -26.67 9.63 1.88
N ILE A 52 -27.69 9.21 2.64
CA ILE A 52 -27.77 7.85 3.16
C ILE A 52 -27.88 6.84 2.02
N ARG A 53 -28.70 7.11 1.00
CA ARG A 53 -28.84 6.24 -0.18
C ARG A 53 -27.53 6.16 -0.99
N ALA A 54 -26.87 7.29 -1.20
CA ALA A 54 -25.61 7.36 -1.93
C ALA A 54 -24.48 6.61 -1.21
N GLU A 55 -24.39 6.74 0.12
CA GLU A 55 -23.44 6.00 0.95
C GLU A 55 -23.70 4.49 0.91
N ALA A 56 -24.97 4.07 0.97
CA ALA A 56 -25.35 2.67 0.84
C ALA A 56 -24.98 2.09 -0.54
N LEU A 57 -25.18 2.87 -1.61
CA LEU A 57 -24.78 2.46 -2.97
C LEU A 57 -23.25 2.34 -3.08
N ARG A 58 -22.52 3.32 -2.53
CA ARG A 58 -21.05 3.31 -2.51
C ARG A 58 -20.49 2.13 -1.72
N ALA A 59 -21.10 1.78 -0.59
CA ALA A 59 -20.73 0.62 0.21
C ALA A 59 -20.91 -0.69 -0.58
N ARG A 60 -22.05 -0.83 -1.29
CA ARG A 60 -22.30 -1.99 -2.17
C ARG A 60 -21.27 -2.08 -3.29
N GLN A 61 -20.91 -0.95 -3.90
CA GLN A 61 -19.89 -0.92 -4.95
C GLN A 61 -18.51 -1.34 -4.42
N ALA A 62 -18.11 -0.81 -3.28
CA ALA A 62 -16.83 -1.17 -2.65
C ALA A 62 -16.75 -2.66 -2.31
N ASP A 63 -17.84 -3.27 -1.85
CA ASP A 63 -17.91 -4.71 -1.61
C ASP A 63 -17.80 -5.52 -2.91
N TYR A 64 -18.42 -5.05 -4.00
CA TYR A 64 -18.29 -5.67 -5.32
C TYR A 64 -16.84 -5.61 -5.81
N ASP A 65 -16.20 -4.45 -5.74
CA ASP A 65 -14.82 -4.24 -6.17
C ASP A 65 -13.84 -5.09 -5.35
N ARG A 66 -14.06 -5.19 -4.02
CA ARG A 66 -13.28 -6.07 -3.13
C ARG A 66 -13.38 -7.54 -3.54
N LYS A 67 -14.60 -8.03 -3.81
CA LYS A 67 -14.82 -9.42 -4.25
C LYS A 67 -14.23 -9.68 -5.63
N LEU A 68 -14.32 -8.72 -6.54
CA LEU A 68 -13.71 -8.80 -7.87
C LEU A 68 -12.18 -8.88 -7.75
N ALA A 69 -11.57 -8.02 -6.94
CA ALA A 69 -10.13 -8.05 -6.68
C ALA A 69 -9.68 -9.40 -6.07
N GLN A 70 -10.45 -9.95 -5.12
CA GLN A 70 -10.18 -11.28 -4.57
C GLN A 70 -10.27 -12.38 -5.63
N ARG A 71 -11.29 -12.33 -6.51
CA ARG A 71 -11.42 -13.29 -7.62
C ARG A 71 -10.24 -13.20 -8.59
N MET A 72 -9.85 -12.00 -8.98
CA MET A 72 -8.69 -11.77 -9.85
C MET A 72 -7.38 -12.24 -9.19
N ALA A 73 -7.24 -12.04 -7.88
CA ALA A 73 -6.08 -12.52 -7.12
C ALA A 73 -6.03 -14.06 -7.03
N LEU A 74 -7.18 -14.72 -6.80
CA LEU A 74 -7.31 -16.17 -6.75
C LEU A 74 -7.11 -16.83 -8.12
N GLN A 75 -7.60 -16.19 -9.19
CA GLN A 75 -7.51 -16.69 -10.56
C GLN A 75 -6.09 -16.62 -11.16
N GLY A 76 -5.09 -16.14 -10.40
CA GLY A 76 -3.69 -16.40 -10.73
C GLY A 76 -2.91 -15.23 -11.31
N LEU A 77 -3.19 -14.00 -10.89
CA LEU A 77 -2.24 -12.88 -11.02
C LEU A 77 -1.57 -12.54 -9.67
N ARG A 78 -1.11 -13.55 -8.93
CA ARG A 78 -0.01 -13.33 -8.01
C ARG A 78 1.20 -12.92 -8.84
N LYS A 79 1.34 -11.60 -9.04
CA LYS A 79 2.57 -10.88 -9.39
C LYS A 79 3.55 -11.72 -10.22
N ALA A 80 3.50 -11.56 -11.55
CA ALA A 80 4.55 -11.98 -12.47
C ALA A 80 5.88 -11.21 -12.23
N SER A 81 6.23 -10.91 -10.98
CA SER A 81 7.45 -10.22 -10.58
C SER A 81 8.55 -11.16 -10.06
N GLU A 82 8.30 -12.48 -9.96
CA GLU A 82 9.28 -13.43 -9.40
C GLU A 82 9.48 -14.73 -10.20
N SER A 83 8.79 -14.94 -11.32
CA SER A 83 9.21 -15.99 -12.25
C SER A 83 10.45 -15.52 -12.98
N LYS A 84 11.64 -15.88 -12.47
CA LYS A 84 12.84 -15.94 -13.32
C LYS A 84 12.42 -16.69 -14.59
N PRO A 85 12.65 -16.13 -15.80
CA PRO A 85 12.31 -16.85 -17.02
C PRO A 85 13.00 -18.20 -16.93
N THR A 86 12.22 -19.28 -16.88
CA THR A 86 12.77 -20.61 -17.09
C THR A 86 13.48 -20.54 -18.43
N PRO A 87 14.80 -20.75 -18.50
CA PRO A 87 15.54 -20.60 -19.75
C PRO A 87 14.94 -21.61 -20.72
N ASN A 88 14.13 -21.09 -21.63
CA ASN A 88 13.55 -21.90 -22.67
C ASN A 88 14.75 -22.43 -23.45
N LYS A 89 14.89 -23.75 -23.54
CA LYS A 89 16.04 -24.42 -24.18
C LYS A 89 16.22 -23.99 -25.65
N ARG A 90 15.23 -23.28 -26.20
CA ARG A 90 15.18 -22.76 -27.57
C ARG A 90 15.49 -21.26 -27.70
N GLU A 91 15.67 -20.53 -26.61
CA GLU A 91 15.95 -19.09 -26.70
C GLU A 91 17.40 -18.85 -27.08
N ILE A 92 17.57 -18.21 -28.24
CA ILE A 92 18.86 -17.68 -28.69
C ILE A 92 19.25 -16.55 -27.75
N SER A 93 20.51 -16.54 -27.30
CA SER A 93 21.06 -15.41 -26.54
C SER A 93 20.87 -14.09 -27.31
N VAL A 94 20.08 -13.17 -26.74
CA VAL A 94 19.81 -11.85 -27.32
C VAL A 94 21.10 -11.08 -27.60
N ASN A 95 22.13 -11.27 -26.75
CA ASN A 95 23.41 -10.60 -26.90
C ASN A 95 24.22 -11.16 -28.08
N SER A 96 24.29 -12.49 -28.24
CA SER A 96 24.98 -13.11 -29.38
C SER A 96 24.31 -12.72 -30.70
N PHE A 97 22.97 -12.73 -30.74
CA PHE A 97 22.23 -12.38 -31.96
C PHE A 97 22.41 -10.90 -32.36
N ARG A 98 22.43 -9.98 -31.39
CA ARG A 98 22.75 -8.56 -31.65
C ARG A 98 24.16 -8.36 -32.18
N THR A 99 25.14 -9.12 -31.67
CA THR A 99 26.52 -9.07 -32.18
C THR A 99 26.58 -9.56 -33.63
N LEU A 100 25.90 -10.67 -33.95
CA LEU A 100 25.81 -11.20 -35.31
C LEU A 100 25.21 -10.17 -36.28
N ILE A 101 24.10 -9.52 -35.91
CA ILE A 101 23.49 -8.45 -36.72
C ILE A 101 24.47 -7.29 -36.93
N ARG A 102 25.20 -6.89 -35.88
CA ARG A 102 26.19 -5.80 -35.97
C ARG A 102 27.34 -6.16 -36.92
N MET A 103 27.77 -7.42 -36.94
CA MET A 103 28.77 -7.88 -37.91
C MET A 103 28.22 -7.82 -39.33
N LEU A 104 26.95 -8.14 -39.54
CA LEU A 104 26.29 -8.10 -40.85
C LEU A 104 25.75 -6.71 -41.22
N ASN A 105 26.28 -5.63 -40.64
CA ASN A 105 25.87 -4.25 -40.92
C ASN A 105 24.36 -3.98 -40.75
N GLY A 106 23.69 -4.71 -39.85
CA GLY A 106 22.25 -4.58 -39.63
C GLY A 106 21.39 -5.56 -40.43
N ASP A 107 21.96 -6.41 -41.28
CA ASP A 107 21.19 -7.40 -42.04
C ASP A 107 20.69 -8.55 -41.16
N GLU A 108 19.49 -8.35 -40.61
CA GLU A 108 18.81 -9.34 -39.77
C GLU A 108 18.35 -10.57 -40.56
N ALA A 109 17.98 -10.41 -41.84
CA ALA A 109 17.48 -11.52 -42.65
C ALA A 109 18.59 -12.54 -42.90
N THR A 110 19.79 -12.07 -43.24
CA THR A 110 20.97 -12.92 -43.39
C THR A 110 21.39 -13.53 -42.04
N ALA A 111 21.34 -12.78 -40.95
CA ALA A 111 21.64 -13.29 -39.60
C ALA A 111 20.74 -14.48 -39.24
N ARG A 112 19.42 -14.37 -39.45
CA ARG A 112 18.46 -15.45 -39.19
C ARG A 112 18.74 -16.67 -40.05
N ARG A 113 18.98 -16.49 -41.35
CA ARG A 113 19.30 -17.60 -42.28
C ARG A 113 20.53 -18.39 -41.84
N LEU A 114 21.59 -17.71 -41.38
CA LEU A 114 22.80 -18.37 -40.89
C LEU A 114 22.54 -19.20 -39.61
N VAL A 115 21.76 -18.66 -38.69
CA VAL A 115 21.38 -19.37 -37.46
C VAL A 115 20.52 -20.59 -37.80
N GLU A 116 19.50 -20.44 -38.64
CA GLU A 116 18.62 -21.52 -39.08
C GLU A 116 19.38 -22.63 -39.81
N ALA A 117 20.32 -22.27 -40.71
CA ALA A 117 21.16 -23.24 -41.40
C ALA A 117 22.01 -24.05 -40.42
N ASN A 118 22.60 -23.41 -39.40
CA ASN A 118 23.38 -24.09 -38.36
C ASN A 118 22.54 -25.01 -37.48
N ILE A 119 21.32 -24.58 -37.10
CA ILE A 119 20.38 -25.41 -36.33
C ILE A 119 19.94 -26.63 -37.16
N LYS A 120 19.66 -26.45 -38.44
CA LYS A 120 19.27 -27.53 -39.34
C LYS A 120 20.37 -28.58 -39.51
N SER A 121 21.62 -28.14 -39.59
CA SER A 121 22.78 -29.03 -39.72
C SER A 121 23.19 -29.70 -38.41
N ASN A 122 22.89 -29.11 -37.25
CA ASN A 122 23.30 -29.62 -35.94
C ASN A 122 22.12 -29.60 -34.95
N PRO A 123 21.12 -30.48 -35.12
CA PRO A 123 19.90 -30.46 -34.32
C PRO A 123 20.13 -30.82 -32.84
N GLU A 124 21.22 -31.52 -32.49
CA GLU A 124 21.55 -31.81 -31.09
C GLU A 124 22.13 -30.61 -30.32
N LYS A 125 22.53 -29.55 -31.02
CA LYS A 125 23.16 -28.36 -30.43
C LYS A 125 22.12 -27.32 -30.04
N SER A 126 22.49 -26.45 -29.10
CA SER A 126 21.60 -25.37 -28.65
C SER A 126 21.52 -24.24 -29.72
N PRO A 127 20.40 -23.50 -29.80
CA PRO A 127 20.32 -22.35 -30.70
C PRO A 127 21.34 -21.25 -30.40
N THR A 128 21.76 -21.12 -29.14
CA THR A 128 22.86 -20.23 -28.75
C THR A 128 24.18 -20.66 -29.40
N TRP A 129 24.50 -21.95 -29.38
CA TRP A 129 25.68 -22.48 -30.07
C TRP A 129 25.65 -22.18 -31.58
N ALA A 130 24.47 -22.29 -32.23
CA ALA A 130 24.33 -21.98 -33.65
C ALA A 130 24.63 -20.50 -33.96
N CYS A 131 24.25 -19.59 -33.06
CA CYS A 131 24.57 -18.17 -33.18
C CYS A 131 26.06 -17.88 -32.97
N ASP A 132 26.66 -18.48 -31.93
CA ASP A 132 28.10 -18.32 -31.64
C ASP A 132 28.97 -18.92 -32.76
N LYS A 133 28.52 -20.03 -33.35
CA LYS A 133 29.17 -20.65 -34.51
C LYS A 133 29.14 -19.74 -35.74
N ALA A 134 28.00 -19.12 -36.04
CA ALA A 134 27.89 -18.16 -37.13
C ALA A 134 28.83 -16.95 -36.95
N ILE A 135 28.97 -16.44 -35.72
CA ILE A 135 29.93 -15.38 -35.39
C ILE A 135 31.37 -15.85 -35.66
N ALA A 136 31.74 -17.03 -35.15
CA ALA A 136 33.10 -17.57 -35.31
C ALA A 136 33.46 -17.84 -36.79
N ASP A 137 32.47 -18.16 -37.63
CA ASP A 137 32.67 -18.34 -39.06
C ASP A 137 32.91 -16.99 -39.76
N LEU A 138 32.11 -15.96 -39.46
CA LEU A 138 32.33 -14.60 -39.97
C LEU A 138 33.65 -13.98 -39.49
N GLU A 139 34.06 -14.24 -38.25
CA GLU A 139 35.36 -13.79 -37.73
C GLU A 139 36.52 -14.43 -38.47
N ARG A 140 36.38 -15.71 -38.86
CA ARG A 140 37.41 -16.41 -39.63
C ARG A 140 37.56 -15.82 -41.02
N ASP A 141 36.45 -15.57 -41.70
CA ASP A 141 36.43 -15.03 -43.06
C ASP A 141 37.02 -13.61 -43.13
N ARG A 142 36.96 -12.85 -42.03
CA ARG A 142 37.51 -11.48 -41.94
C ARG A 142 39.00 -11.40 -41.63
N ARG A 143 39.62 -12.50 -41.21
CA ARG A 143 41.07 -12.53 -40.86
C ARG A 143 41.98 -12.78 -42.07
N ILE A 144 41.40 -12.95 -43.25
CA ILE A 144 42.10 -13.17 -44.53
C ILE A 144 42.23 -11.83 -45.25
#